data_AF-A0A9E4WTH9-F1
#
_entry.id   AF-A0A9E4WTH9-F1
#
_cell.length_a   1.000
_cell.length_b   1.000
_cell.length_c   1.000
_cell.angle_alpha   90.00
_cell.angle_beta   90.00
_cell.angle_gamma   90.00
#
_symmetry.space_group_name_H-M   'P 1'
#
loop_
_entity.id
_entity.type
_entity.pdbx_description
1 polymer ?
#
loop_
_entity_poly.entity_id
_entity_poly.type
_entity_poly.pdbx_seq_one_letter_code
_entity_poly.pdbx_strand_id
1 'polypeptide(L)'
;MAAQLIDYLLTLSSRLHLDPGQEQDIIQEVRAHLEDKAADLETEGMDREAALDLAIQEMGAPQTVARSLYAVHSPGVWRDVLLAMVPHFVLASLFALHLWSSYFLVGLLLIGLTLVTWRNWRAGHPSKWSYSWLGYTLAAPILSWLLALITLSYGGWTLVTTGELPFNLVLFFLLTGYVPFSMWVVFNVVSNVVRRDWLLASLTALPFPFLTSWALFLNWHGGPWRDLRERMQETDTDRALIFVALAVTTGVFLRVGPRLIKIGLLTLCTVVMVIITAASLPVAFNVLAVVLMMLASVAFLLSPALVETQLNHRRFLYSPYGSGGKVVTHWFANAT
;
A
#
# COMPACT_ATOMS: atom_id res chain seq x y z
N MET A 1 -29.01 30.40 -17.50
CA MET A 1 -29.14 30.63 -16.05
C MET A 1 -28.27 29.67 -15.22
N ALA A 2 -28.77 28.54 -14.69
CA ALA A 2 -27.96 27.61 -13.90
C ALA A 2 -27.02 26.72 -14.74
N ALA A 3 -27.32 26.55 -16.04
CA ALA A 3 -26.64 25.58 -16.88
C ALA A 3 -25.14 25.88 -17.11
N GLN A 4 -24.75 27.14 -17.33
CA GLN A 4 -23.33 27.51 -17.55
C GLN A 4 -22.50 27.35 -16.27
N LEU A 5 -23.01 27.82 -15.12
CA LEU A 5 -22.37 27.61 -13.82
C LEU A 5 -22.27 26.12 -13.48
N ILE A 6 -23.33 25.34 -13.72
CA ILE A 6 -23.33 23.89 -13.53
C ILE A 6 -22.31 23.22 -14.46
N ASP A 7 -22.25 23.60 -15.74
CA ASP A 7 -21.29 23.05 -16.69
C ASP A 7 -19.84 23.38 -16.33
N TYR A 8 -19.58 24.60 -15.85
CA TYR A 8 -18.29 25.02 -15.34
C TYR A 8 -17.88 24.18 -14.12
N LEU A 9 -18.76 24.05 -13.11
CA LEU A 9 -18.48 23.27 -11.90
C LEU A 9 -18.38 21.76 -12.17
N LEU A 10 -19.14 21.22 -13.11
CA LEU A 10 -19.01 19.82 -13.57
C LEU A 10 -17.67 19.60 -14.28
N THR A 11 -17.26 20.55 -15.11
CA THR A 11 -15.95 20.50 -15.77
C THR A 11 -14.81 20.64 -14.75
N LEU A 12 -14.98 21.49 -13.73
CA LEU A 12 -14.00 21.69 -12.66
C LEU A 12 -13.87 20.45 -11.77
N SER A 13 -14.99 19.88 -11.31
CA SER A 13 -15.04 18.66 -10.47
C SER A 13 -14.41 17.47 -11.17
N SER A 14 -14.79 17.21 -12.44
CA SER A 14 -14.21 16.13 -13.25
C SER A 14 -12.69 16.22 -13.44
N ARG A 15 -12.09 17.37 -13.17
CA ARG A 15 -10.65 17.64 -13.33
C ARG A 15 -9.90 17.81 -12.01
N LEU A 16 -10.58 17.99 -10.88
CA LEU A 16 -9.97 18.22 -9.58
C LEU A 16 -9.20 16.99 -9.07
N HIS A 17 -9.67 15.76 -9.37
CA HIS A 17 -9.04 14.49 -8.96
C HIS A 17 -8.60 14.45 -7.47
N LEU A 18 -9.41 15.03 -6.58
CA LEU A 18 -9.18 15.02 -5.14
C LEU A 18 -10.06 13.95 -4.45
N ASP A 19 -9.93 13.83 -3.13
CA ASP A 19 -10.82 12.98 -2.35
C ASP A 19 -12.27 13.52 -2.44
N PRO A 20 -13.31 12.67 -2.54
CA PRO A 20 -14.69 13.12 -2.79
C PRO A 20 -15.21 14.17 -1.80
N GLY A 21 -14.77 14.12 -0.53
CA GLY A 21 -15.15 15.13 0.47
C GLY A 21 -14.50 16.50 0.19
N GLN A 22 -13.20 16.51 -0.10
CA GLN A 22 -12.48 17.75 -0.44
C GLN A 22 -12.92 18.33 -1.78
N GLU A 23 -13.26 17.48 -2.75
CA GLU A 23 -13.81 17.92 -4.02
C GLU A 23 -15.13 18.66 -3.83
N GLN A 24 -16.03 18.14 -2.99
CA GLN A 24 -17.31 18.79 -2.70
C GLN A 24 -17.13 20.13 -2.00
N ASP A 25 -16.25 20.19 -1.00
CA ASP A 25 -15.96 21.43 -0.26
C ASP A 25 -15.41 22.52 -1.21
N ILE A 26 -14.45 22.17 -2.07
CA ILE A 26 -13.86 23.11 -3.03
C ILE A 26 -14.89 23.55 -4.09
N ILE A 27 -15.74 22.65 -4.56
CA ILE A 27 -16.80 22.99 -5.52
C ILE A 27 -17.83 23.93 -4.89
N GLN A 28 -18.14 23.74 -3.60
CA GLN A 28 -19.03 24.63 -2.88
C GLN A 28 -18.41 26.01 -2.64
N GLU A 29 -17.13 26.07 -2.30
CA GLU A 29 -16.38 27.32 -2.11
C GLU A 29 -16.27 28.11 -3.43
N VAL A 30 -15.93 27.43 -4.54
CA VAL A 30 -15.84 28.08 -5.86
C VAL A 30 -17.22 28.56 -6.33
N ARG A 31 -18.28 27.78 -6.09
CA ARG A 31 -19.65 28.22 -6.37
C ARG A 31 -19.99 29.48 -5.59
N ALA A 32 -19.75 29.48 -4.27
CA ALA A 32 -20.04 30.62 -3.43
C ALA A 32 -19.28 31.87 -3.89
N HIS A 33 -18.00 31.73 -4.24
CA HIS A 33 -17.20 32.84 -4.74
C HIS A 33 -17.73 33.43 -6.07
N LEU A 34 -18.17 32.56 -7.00
CA LEU A 34 -18.77 33.02 -8.25
C LEU A 34 -20.13 33.70 -8.03
N GLU A 35 -20.93 33.19 -7.11
CA GLU A 35 -22.23 33.77 -6.73
C GLU A 35 -22.04 35.13 -6.03
N ASP A 36 -21.07 35.25 -5.12
CA ASP A 36 -20.72 36.51 -4.45
C ASP A 36 -20.24 37.55 -5.46
N LYS A 37 -19.35 37.16 -6.37
CA LYS A 37 -18.82 38.06 -7.42
C LYS A 37 -19.91 38.53 -8.39
N ALA A 38 -20.84 37.64 -8.74
CA ALA A 38 -21.99 38.02 -9.56
C ALA A 38 -22.91 38.99 -8.82
N ALA A 39 -23.14 38.79 -7.52
CA ALA A 39 -23.95 39.71 -6.71
C ALA A 39 -23.32 41.11 -6.63
N ASP A 40 -21.99 41.21 -6.51
CA ASP A 40 -21.28 42.49 -6.55
C ASP A 40 -21.51 43.23 -7.88
N LEU A 41 -21.41 42.53 -9.01
CA LEU A 41 -21.65 43.08 -10.34
C LEU A 41 -23.13 43.47 -10.56
N GLU A 42 -24.07 42.74 -9.97
CA GLU A 42 -25.49 43.12 -9.96
C GLU A 42 -25.71 44.46 -9.22
N THR A 43 -25.04 44.68 -8.09
CA THR A 43 -25.09 45.96 -7.38
C THR A 43 -24.50 47.13 -8.17
N GLU A 44 -23.59 46.86 -9.11
CA GLU A 44 -23.06 47.86 -10.05
C GLU A 44 -24.02 48.14 -11.23
N GLY A 45 -25.20 47.51 -11.24
CA GLY A 45 -26.25 47.72 -12.23
C GLY A 45 -26.18 46.77 -13.42
N MET A 46 -25.36 45.71 -13.35
CA MET A 46 -25.31 44.68 -14.37
C MET A 46 -26.49 43.72 -14.23
N ASP A 47 -27.01 43.24 -15.35
CA ASP A 47 -27.98 42.15 -15.33
C ASP A 47 -27.33 40.87 -14.79
N ARG A 48 -28.09 40.09 -14.01
CA ARG A 48 -27.63 38.87 -13.34
C ARG A 48 -26.98 37.86 -14.29
N GLU A 49 -27.48 37.74 -15.52
CA GLU A 49 -26.89 36.80 -16.48
C GLU A 49 -25.53 37.27 -16.99
N ALA A 50 -25.42 38.57 -17.30
CA ALA A 50 -24.15 39.17 -17.70
C ALA A 50 -23.12 39.17 -16.56
N ALA A 51 -23.58 39.36 -15.31
CA ALA A 51 -22.75 39.32 -14.11
C ALA A 51 -22.13 37.92 -13.87
N LEU A 52 -22.94 36.86 -13.99
CA LEU A 52 -22.47 35.47 -13.85
C LEU A 52 -21.51 35.07 -14.97
N ASP A 53 -21.82 35.41 -16.22
CA ASP A 53 -20.95 35.09 -17.36
C ASP A 53 -19.60 35.82 -17.23
N LEU A 54 -19.61 37.08 -16.79
CA LEU A 54 -18.40 37.84 -16.52
C LEU A 54 -17.60 37.26 -15.34
N ALA A 55 -18.26 36.87 -14.25
CA ALA A 55 -17.60 36.23 -13.10
C ALA A 55 -16.92 34.90 -13.49
N ILE A 56 -17.56 34.09 -14.33
CA ILE A 56 -16.97 32.84 -14.87
C ILE A 56 -15.78 33.17 -15.79
N GLN A 57 -15.90 34.21 -16.62
CA GLN A 57 -14.84 34.61 -17.53
C GLN A 57 -13.61 35.14 -16.78
N GLU A 58 -13.80 35.92 -15.71
CA GLU A 58 -12.73 36.42 -14.83
C GLU A 58 -12.06 35.31 -14.02
N MET A 59 -12.82 34.32 -13.56
CA MET A 59 -12.28 33.12 -12.89
C MET A 59 -11.33 32.33 -13.81
N GLY A 60 -11.58 32.39 -15.12
CA GLY A 60 -10.74 31.79 -16.14
C GLY A 60 -11.05 30.31 -16.40
N ALA A 61 -10.27 29.71 -17.30
CA ALA A 61 -10.55 28.37 -17.80
C ALA A 61 -10.57 27.31 -16.67
N PRO A 62 -11.61 26.45 -16.61
CA PRO A 62 -11.79 25.51 -15.51
C PRO A 62 -10.62 24.52 -15.39
N GLN A 63 -9.91 24.22 -16.49
CA GLN A 63 -8.73 23.34 -16.45
C GLN A 63 -7.54 23.99 -15.73
N THR A 64 -7.35 25.29 -15.88
CA THR A 64 -6.28 26.04 -15.23
C THR A 64 -6.57 26.19 -13.75
N VAL A 65 -7.83 26.51 -13.41
CA VAL A 65 -8.30 26.64 -12.03
C VAL A 65 -8.24 25.30 -11.30
N ALA A 66 -8.70 24.21 -11.91
CA ALA A 66 -8.57 22.86 -11.35
C ALA A 66 -7.10 22.48 -11.07
N ARG A 67 -6.19 22.82 -11.99
CA ARG A 67 -4.75 22.53 -11.83
C ARG A 67 -4.15 23.31 -10.66
N SER A 68 -4.50 24.58 -10.51
CA SER A 68 -4.03 25.44 -9.41
C SER A 68 -4.61 24.99 -8.06
N LEU A 69 -5.91 24.72 -8.01
CA LEU A 69 -6.58 24.20 -6.81
C LEU A 69 -6.01 22.84 -6.40
N TYR A 70 -5.80 21.94 -7.36
CA TYR A 70 -5.11 20.67 -7.11
C TYR A 70 -3.72 20.90 -6.55
N ALA A 71 -2.91 21.80 -7.12
CA ALA A 71 -1.55 22.05 -6.64
C ALA A 71 -1.51 22.54 -5.19
N VAL A 72 -2.45 23.41 -4.80
CA VAL A 72 -2.54 24.00 -3.45
C VAL A 72 -3.15 23.04 -2.43
N HIS A 73 -4.06 22.15 -2.85
CA HIS A 73 -4.72 21.18 -1.96
C HIS A 73 -4.06 19.79 -1.95
N SER A 74 -3.08 19.55 -2.84
CA SER A 74 -2.20 18.36 -2.87
C SER A 74 -1.01 18.32 -1.86
N PRO A 75 -0.72 19.27 -0.93
CA PRO A 75 0.39 19.15 0.03
C PRO A 75 0.38 17.87 0.86
N GLY A 76 -0.80 17.29 1.10
CA GLY A 76 -0.95 15.99 1.74
C GLY A 76 -0.40 14.81 0.93
N VAL A 77 -0.34 14.92 -0.41
CA VAL A 77 0.11 13.82 -1.29
C VAL A 77 1.63 13.77 -1.38
N TRP A 78 2.34 14.89 -1.52
CA TRP A 78 3.81 14.87 -1.65
C TRP A 78 4.50 14.44 -0.35
N ARG A 79 4.04 14.94 0.80
CA ARG A 79 4.57 14.51 2.10
C ARG A 79 4.37 13.00 2.27
N ASP A 80 3.18 12.51 1.95
CA ASP A 80 2.86 11.09 2.08
C ASP A 80 3.70 10.24 1.11
N VAL A 81 3.88 10.69 -0.13
CA VAL A 81 4.73 10.03 -1.13
C VAL A 81 6.17 9.93 -0.64
N LEU A 82 6.76 11.06 -0.21
CA LEU A 82 8.16 11.10 0.25
C LEU A 82 8.36 10.22 1.48
N LEU A 83 7.48 10.34 2.49
CA LEU A 83 7.54 9.51 3.70
C LEU A 83 7.34 8.03 3.37
N ALA A 84 6.52 7.66 2.39
CA ALA A 84 6.32 6.27 2.00
C ALA A 84 7.57 5.64 1.34
N MET A 85 8.38 6.46 0.67
CA MET A 85 9.63 6.02 0.03
C MET A 85 10.78 5.82 1.04
N VAL A 86 10.80 6.56 2.15
CA VAL A 86 11.88 6.51 3.16
C VAL A 86 12.31 5.10 3.54
N PRO A 87 11.44 4.16 3.95
CA PRO A 87 11.89 2.85 4.41
C PRO A 87 12.62 2.09 3.29
N HIS A 88 12.19 2.25 2.04
CA HIS A 88 12.84 1.67 0.88
C HIS A 88 14.24 2.24 0.65
N PHE A 89 14.38 3.58 0.68
CA PHE A 89 15.69 4.21 0.52
C PHE A 89 16.65 3.87 1.64
N VAL A 90 16.17 3.80 2.88
CA VAL A 90 17.00 3.39 4.02
C VAL A 90 17.49 1.96 3.86
N LEU A 91 16.62 1.02 3.43
CA LEU A 91 17.05 -0.35 3.12
C LEU A 91 17.99 -0.39 1.91
N ALA A 92 17.75 0.40 0.86
CA ALA A 92 18.65 0.50 -0.28
C ALA A 92 20.05 0.94 0.14
N SER A 93 20.16 1.97 0.98
CA SER A 93 21.43 2.43 1.54
C SER A 93 22.08 1.37 2.44
N LEU A 94 21.30 0.65 3.25
CA LEU A 94 21.80 -0.44 4.09
C LEU A 94 22.48 -1.54 3.25
N PHE A 95 21.91 -1.90 2.10
CA PHE A 95 22.50 -2.86 1.18
C PHE A 95 23.67 -2.27 0.38
N ALA A 96 23.51 -1.08 -0.20
CA ALA A 96 24.56 -0.43 -1.00
C ALA A 96 25.84 -0.17 -0.23
N LEU A 97 25.73 0.13 1.07
CA LEU A 97 26.87 0.37 1.97
C LEU A 97 27.32 -0.90 2.70
N HIS A 98 26.77 -2.07 2.38
CA HIS A 98 27.06 -3.35 3.05
C HIS A 98 26.85 -3.31 4.58
N LEU A 99 26.04 -2.38 5.09
CA LEU A 99 25.75 -2.18 6.51
C LEU A 99 24.81 -3.25 7.08
N TRP A 100 24.16 -4.02 6.20
CA TRP A 100 23.27 -5.13 6.58
C TRP A 100 24.01 -6.24 7.36
N SER A 101 25.34 -6.31 7.24
CA SER A 101 26.20 -7.24 8.01
C SER A 101 26.29 -6.89 9.51
N SER A 102 25.91 -5.68 9.91
CA SER A 102 25.94 -5.24 11.31
C SER A 102 24.60 -5.50 12.00
N TYR A 103 24.57 -6.49 12.90
CA TYR A 103 23.38 -6.84 13.69
C TYR A 103 22.83 -5.68 14.50
N PHE A 104 23.71 -4.84 15.05
CA PHE A 104 23.32 -3.68 15.83
C PHE A 104 22.56 -2.67 14.97
N LEU A 105 23.05 -2.39 13.74
CA LEU A 105 22.41 -1.45 12.83
C LEU A 105 21.07 -1.99 12.30
N VAL A 106 21.01 -3.28 11.95
CA VAL A 106 19.76 -3.93 11.53
C VAL A 106 18.73 -3.90 12.67
N GLY A 107 19.13 -4.20 13.90
CA GLY A 107 18.26 -4.13 15.07
C GLY A 107 17.74 -2.71 15.33
N LEU A 108 18.62 -1.72 15.29
CA LEU A 108 18.25 -0.31 15.46
C LEU A 108 17.26 0.15 14.37
N LEU A 109 17.50 -0.26 13.12
CA LEU A 109 16.62 0.03 11.99
C LEU A 109 15.22 -0.56 12.22
N LEU A 110 15.13 -1.85 12.58
CA LEU A 110 13.86 -2.52 12.83
C LEU A 110 13.10 -1.86 13.99
N ILE A 111 13.78 -1.50 15.08
CA ILE A 111 13.17 -0.76 16.19
C ILE A 111 12.63 0.58 15.71
N GLY A 112 13.42 1.34 14.93
CA GLY A 112 13.00 2.61 14.37
C GLY A 112 11.75 2.49 13.48
N LEU A 113 11.75 1.54 12.54
CA LEU A 113 10.61 1.26 11.66
C LEU A 113 9.36 0.90 12.48
N THR A 114 9.51 0.05 13.50
CA THR A 114 8.40 -0.38 14.38
C THR A 114 7.87 0.78 15.21
N LEU A 115 8.72 1.63 15.80
CA LEU A 115 8.28 2.79 16.59
C LEU A 115 7.53 3.82 15.75
N VAL A 116 8.03 4.13 14.54
CA VAL A 116 7.39 5.06 13.61
C VAL A 116 6.01 4.54 13.18
N THR A 117 5.95 3.27 12.79
CA THR A 117 4.69 2.60 12.43
C THR A 117 3.72 2.58 13.61
N TRP A 118 4.16 2.13 14.78
CA TRP A 118 3.34 2.07 15.98
C TRP A 118 2.75 3.44 16.35
N ARG A 119 3.58 4.49 16.35
CA ARG A 119 3.13 5.86 16.66
C ARG A 119 2.04 6.33 15.71
N ASN A 120 2.18 6.07 14.41
CA ASN A 120 1.20 6.51 13.42
C ASN A 120 -0.12 5.71 13.51
N TRP A 121 -0.03 4.41 13.76
CA TRP A 121 -1.19 3.53 13.84
C TRP A 121 -1.96 3.66 15.15
N ARG A 122 -1.31 4.05 16.26
CA ARG A 122 -1.98 4.38 17.53
C ARG A 122 -2.94 5.56 17.44
N ALA A 123 -2.80 6.43 16.44
CA ALA A 123 -3.67 7.61 16.26
C ALA A 123 -5.04 7.28 15.65
N GLY A 124 -5.34 6.01 15.33
CA GLY A 124 -6.65 5.55 14.82
C GLY A 124 -6.92 5.82 13.33
N HIS A 125 -6.26 6.82 12.75
CA HIS A 125 -6.37 7.16 11.33
C HIS A 125 -4.99 7.12 10.65
N PRO A 126 -4.45 5.93 10.33
CA PRO A 126 -3.13 5.83 9.71
C PRO A 126 -3.10 6.52 8.35
N SER A 127 -2.17 7.46 8.19
CA SER A 127 -1.86 8.10 6.92
C SER A 127 -1.38 7.09 5.88
N LYS A 128 -1.61 7.39 4.59
CA LYS A 128 -1.30 6.51 3.45
C LYS A 128 0.18 6.12 3.39
N TRP A 129 1.08 7.00 3.84
CA TRP A 129 2.51 6.73 3.85
C TRP A 129 2.94 5.60 4.77
N SER A 130 2.23 5.38 5.87
CA SER A 130 2.62 4.37 6.87
C SER A 130 2.41 2.92 6.44
N TYR A 131 1.74 2.70 5.31
CA TYR A 131 1.50 1.37 4.76
C TYR A 131 2.78 0.72 4.22
N SER A 132 3.69 1.48 3.61
CA SER A 132 5.00 0.93 3.21
C SER A 132 5.86 0.56 4.42
N TRP A 133 5.81 1.37 5.48
CA TRP A 133 6.50 1.09 6.74
C TRP A 133 5.96 -0.16 7.41
N LEU A 134 4.64 -0.32 7.39
CA LEU A 134 3.97 -1.48 7.96
C LEU A 134 4.47 -2.78 7.33
N GLY A 135 4.67 -2.82 6.01
CA GLY A 135 5.23 -3.99 5.32
C GLY A 135 6.55 -4.46 5.93
N TYR A 136 7.49 -3.53 6.19
CA TYR A 136 8.77 -3.86 6.81
C TYR A 136 8.66 -4.25 8.27
N THR A 137 7.78 -3.60 9.04
CA THR A 137 7.56 -3.99 10.43
C THR A 137 6.92 -5.37 10.57
N LEU A 138 6.09 -5.76 9.60
CA LEU A 138 5.47 -7.07 9.54
C LEU A 138 6.41 -8.14 8.96
N ALA A 139 7.45 -7.76 8.21
CA ALA A 139 8.47 -8.69 7.72
C ALA A 139 9.15 -9.46 8.86
N ALA A 140 9.55 -8.79 9.93
CA ALA A 140 10.19 -9.46 11.06
C ALA A 140 9.28 -10.54 11.71
N PRO A 141 8.05 -10.24 12.18
CA PRO A 141 7.18 -11.26 12.75
C PRO A 141 6.77 -12.32 11.72
N ILE A 142 6.54 -11.96 10.44
CA ILE A 142 6.15 -12.91 9.37
C ILE A 142 7.28 -13.88 8.98
N LEU A 143 8.50 -13.39 8.81
CA LEU A 143 9.60 -14.28 8.44
C LEU A 143 10.01 -15.17 9.62
N SER A 144 9.99 -14.61 10.84
CA SER A 144 10.40 -15.36 12.04
C SER A 144 9.43 -16.47 12.42
N TRP A 145 8.09 -16.31 12.32
CA TRP A 145 7.18 -17.43 12.58
C TRP A 145 7.24 -18.49 11.48
N LEU A 146 7.46 -18.11 10.22
CA LEU A 146 7.67 -19.08 9.12
C LEU A 146 8.93 -19.91 9.35
N LEU A 147 10.04 -19.27 9.71
CA LEU A 147 11.27 -19.97 10.09
C LEU A 147 11.04 -20.86 11.32
N ALA A 148 10.34 -20.36 12.35
CA ALA A 148 9.99 -21.15 13.52
C ALA A 148 9.14 -22.38 13.17
N LEU A 149 8.20 -22.26 12.23
CA LEU A 149 7.41 -23.40 11.74
C LEU A 149 8.28 -24.44 11.04
N ILE A 150 9.24 -24.01 10.21
CA ILE A 150 10.19 -24.93 9.56
C ILE A 150 11.02 -25.65 10.63
N THR A 151 11.54 -24.92 11.61
CA THR A 151 12.33 -25.48 12.72
C THR A 151 11.51 -26.45 13.57
N LEU A 152 10.27 -26.11 13.92
CA LEU A 152 9.36 -26.99 14.66
C LEU A 152 8.98 -28.23 13.85
N SER A 153 8.73 -28.09 12.55
CA SER A 153 8.40 -29.23 11.67
C SER A 153 9.57 -30.20 11.60
N TYR A 154 10.79 -29.69 11.42
CA TYR A 154 12.01 -30.50 11.43
C TYR A 154 12.26 -31.14 12.81
N GLY A 155 12.11 -30.38 13.89
CA GLY A 155 12.27 -30.86 15.27
C GLY A 155 11.25 -31.92 15.67
N GLY A 156 9.99 -31.77 15.26
CA GLY A 156 8.94 -32.77 15.49
C GLY A 156 9.20 -34.05 14.70
N TRP A 157 9.60 -33.95 13.44
CA TRP A 157 9.92 -35.11 12.60
C TRP A 157 11.11 -35.92 13.14
N THR A 158 12.18 -35.23 13.54
CA THR A 158 13.35 -35.85 14.17
C THR A 158 12.99 -36.50 15.51
N LEU A 159 12.25 -35.82 16.39
CA LEU A 159 11.78 -36.41 17.64
C LEU A 159 10.97 -37.70 17.42
N VAL A 160 10.09 -37.73 16.42
CA VAL A 160 9.29 -38.92 16.09
C VAL A 160 10.15 -40.06 15.54
N THR A 161 11.20 -39.76 14.77
CA THR A 161 12.01 -40.77 14.07
C THR A 161 13.19 -41.28 14.88
N THR A 162 13.85 -40.42 15.66
CA THR A 162 15.06 -40.75 16.42
C THR A 162 14.85 -40.76 17.93
N GLY A 163 13.73 -40.21 18.43
CA GLY A 163 13.48 -40.06 19.87
C GLY A 163 14.24 -38.89 20.51
N GLU A 164 15.02 -38.14 19.73
CA GLU A 164 15.82 -37.01 20.22
C GLU A 164 15.42 -35.71 19.53
N LEU A 165 15.42 -34.61 20.29
CA LEU A 165 15.21 -33.27 19.75
C LEU A 165 16.55 -32.70 19.24
N PRO A 166 16.58 -32.11 18.03
CA PRO A 166 17.80 -31.50 17.48
C PRO A 166 18.17 -30.18 18.17
N PHE A 167 17.34 -29.71 19.11
CA PHE A 167 17.55 -28.50 19.90
C PHE A 167 16.92 -28.66 21.30
N ASN A 168 17.21 -27.70 22.20
CA ASN A 168 16.78 -27.76 23.60
C ASN A 168 15.23 -27.76 23.74
N LEU A 169 14.71 -28.56 24.67
CA LEU A 169 13.30 -28.61 25.08
C LEU A 169 12.70 -27.22 25.36
N VAL A 170 13.46 -26.33 26.03
CA VAL A 170 13.03 -24.96 26.31
C VAL A 170 12.76 -24.18 25.01
N LEU A 171 13.63 -24.33 24.01
CA LEU A 171 13.47 -23.68 22.71
C LEU A 171 12.24 -24.24 21.97
N PHE A 172 11.98 -25.55 22.09
CA PHE A 172 10.78 -26.17 21.51
C PHE A 172 9.50 -25.52 22.05
N PHE A 173 9.32 -25.48 23.38
CA PHE A 173 8.14 -24.87 23.98
C PHE A 173 8.04 -23.36 23.71
N LEU A 174 9.16 -22.65 23.71
CA LEU A 174 9.19 -21.23 23.34
C LEU A 174 8.71 -21.01 21.91
N LEU A 175 9.19 -21.79 20.93
CA LEU A 175 8.76 -21.68 19.54
C LEU A 175 7.29 -22.08 19.38
N THR A 176 6.84 -23.14 20.07
CA THR A 176 5.44 -23.57 20.07
C THR A 176 4.50 -22.48 20.58
N GLY A 177 4.89 -21.73 21.62
CA GLY A 177 4.11 -20.59 22.11
C GLY A 177 4.25 -19.33 21.23
N TYR A 178 5.43 -19.11 20.65
CA TYR A 178 5.73 -17.95 19.80
C TYR A 178 4.92 -17.94 18.51
N VAL A 179 4.81 -19.09 17.83
CA VAL A 179 4.09 -19.21 16.54
C VAL A 179 2.65 -18.69 16.61
N PRO A 180 1.76 -19.20 17.50
CA PRO A 180 0.38 -18.74 17.57
C PRO A 180 0.29 -17.28 18.02
N PHE A 181 1.19 -16.82 18.91
CA PHE A 181 1.25 -15.42 19.33
C PHE A 181 1.58 -14.49 18.17
N SER A 182 2.63 -14.80 17.40
CA SER A 182 3.04 -14.02 16.22
C SER A 182 1.95 -14.04 15.15
N MET A 183 1.37 -15.21 14.86
CA MET A 183 0.24 -15.34 13.93
C MET A 183 -0.94 -14.47 14.34
N TRP A 184 -1.30 -14.46 15.63
CA TRP A 184 -2.40 -13.64 16.14
C TRP A 184 -2.15 -12.15 15.93
N VAL A 185 -0.94 -11.66 16.22
CA VAL A 185 -0.55 -10.26 15.97
C VAL A 185 -0.65 -9.92 14.48
N VAL A 186 -0.02 -10.74 13.62
CA VAL A 186 -0.03 -10.52 12.16
C VAL A 186 -1.47 -10.55 11.63
N PHE A 187 -2.28 -11.53 12.02
CA PHE A 187 -3.66 -11.67 11.58
C PHE A 187 -4.51 -10.45 11.95
N ASN A 188 -4.38 -9.94 13.17
CA ASN A 188 -5.11 -8.74 13.60
C ASN A 188 -4.70 -7.51 12.80
N VAL A 189 -3.40 -7.29 12.61
CA VAL A 189 -2.90 -6.15 11.85
C VAL A 189 -3.33 -6.24 10.39
N VAL A 190 -3.08 -7.37 9.73
CA VAL A 190 -3.45 -7.58 8.31
C VAL A 190 -4.96 -7.46 8.12
N SER A 191 -5.77 -8.04 9.01
CA SER A 191 -7.24 -7.92 8.94
C SER A 191 -7.69 -6.46 9.01
N ASN A 192 -7.07 -5.64 9.86
CA ASN A 192 -7.38 -4.22 9.96
C ASN A 192 -6.97 -3.44 8.71
N VAL A 193 -5.84 -3.78 8.10
CA VAL A 193 -5.32 -3.16 6.87
C VAL A 193 -6.23 -3.48 5.68
N VAL A 194 -6.55 -4.76 5.48
CA VAL A 194 -7.37 -5.26 4.36
C VAL A 194 -8.79 -4.71 4.42
N ARG A 195 -9.38 -4.57 5.61
CA ARG A 195 -10.71 -3.98 5.80
C ARG A 195 -10.81 -2.51 5.38
N ARG A 196 -9.69 -1.79 5.32
CA ARG A 196 -9.64 -0.37 5.02
C ARG A 196 -9.48 -0.10 3.53
N ASP A 197 -8.48 -0.73 2.90
CA ASP A 197 -8.31 -0.73 1.44
C ASP A 197 -7.38 -1.89 1.04
N TRP A 198 -7.89 -2.79 0.20
CA TRP A 198 -7.13 -3.94 -0.29
C TRP A 198 -5.91 -3.54 -1.13
N LEU A 199 -5.95 -2.41 -1.87
CA LEU A 199 -4.83 -1.94 -2.68
C LEU A 199 -3.67 -1.47 -1.79
N LEU A 200 -3.99 -0.81 -0.68
CA LEU A 200 -2.99 -0.41 0.31
C LEU A 200 -2.44 -1.62 1.06
N ALA A 201 -3.28 -2.65 1.29
CA ALA A 201 -2.81 -3.93 1.80
C ALA A 201 -1.82 -4.61 0.82
N SER A 202 -2.12 -4.63 -0.48
CA SER A 202 -1.19 -5.12 -1.50
C SER A 202 0.12 -4.33 -1.53
N LEU A 203 0.06 -2.99 -1.34
CA LEU A 203 1.26 -2.16 -1.21
C LEU A 203 2.10 -2.56 0.02
N THR A 204 1.48 -2.81 1.18
CA THR A 204 2.21 -3.30 2.36
C THR A 204 2.87 -4.65 2.11
N ALA A 205 2.28 -5.44 1.21
CA ALA A 205 2.73 -6.78 0.92
C ALA A 205 3.84 -6.86 -0.15
N LEU A 206 4.03 -5.77 -0.90
CA LEU A 206 4.98 -5.68 -2.01
C LEU A 206 6.42 -6.14 -1.70
N PRO A 207 7.04 -5.83 -0.54
CA PRO A 207 8.40 -6.28 -0.26
C PRO A 207 8.50 -7.76 0.12
N PHE A 208 7.41 -8.45 0.50
CA PHE A 208 7.49 -9.83 1.02
C PHE A 208 8.03 -10.87 0.05
N PRO A 209 7.68 -10.89 -1.25
CA PRO A 209 8.23 -11.89 -2.17
C PRO A 209 9.76 -11.87 -2.20
N PHE A 210 10.36 -10.67 -2.24
CA PHE A 210 11.80 -10.50 -2.18
C PHE A 210 12.36 -10.86 -0.81
N LEU A 211 11.80 -10.30 0.27
CA LEU A 211 12.30 -10.53 1.63
C LEU A 211 12.24 -12.02 2.04
N THR A 212 11.20 -12.74 1.59
CA THR A 212 11.05 -14.18 1.82
C THR A 212 12.10 -14.96 1.04
N SER A 213 12.29 -14.65 -0.24
CA SER A 213 13.33 -15.28 -1.05
C SER A 213 14.73 -15.04 -0.47
N TRP A 214 15.02 -13.81 -0.05
CA TRP A 214 16.29 -13.45 0.58
C TRP A 214 16.49 -14.18 1.92
N ALA A 215 15.47 -14.25 2.78
CA ALA A 215 15.55 -14.98 4.04
C ALA A 215 15.81 -16.49 3.84
N LEU A 216 15.15 -17.11 2.85
CA LEU A 216 15.38 -18.50 2.49
C LEU A 216 16.79 -18.72 1.93
N PHE A 217 17.29 -17.78 1.11
CA PHE A 217 18.65 -17.82 0.59
C PHE A 217 19.71 -17.78 1.70
N LEU A 218 19.53 -16.91 2.70
CA LEU A 218 20.38 -16.84 3.88
C LEU A 218 20.34 -18.15 4.68
N ASN A 219 19.16 -18.73 4.86
CA ASN A 219 19.01 -19.99 5.57
C ASN A 219 19.69 -21.16 4.83
N TRP A 220 19.56 -21.22 3.51
CA TRP A 220 20.12 -22.29 2.67
C TRP A 220 21.65 -22.35 2.71
N HIS A 221 22.35 -21.21 2.79
CA HIS A 221 23.82 -21.15 2.77
C HIS A 221 24.47 -21.35 4.16
N GLY A 222 23.77 -21.98 5.10
CA GLY A 222 24.27 -22.23 6.46
C GLY A 222 24.03 -21.07 7.43
N GLY A 223 23.00 -20.26 7.15
CA GLY A 223 22.67 -19.05 7.90
C GLY A 223 23.53 -17.84 7.46
N PRO A 224 23.35 -16.68 8.12
CA PRO A 224 24.19 -15.48 7.92
C PRO A 224 25.71 -15.68 8.10
N TRP A 225 26.19 -16.90 8.38
CA TRP A 225 27.34 -17.14 9.27
C TRP A 225 28.50 -17.97 8.66
N ARG A 226 28.43 -18.46 7.42
CA ARG A 226 29.56 -19.18 6.78
C ARG A 226 29.91 -18.61 5.40
N ASP A 227 31.18 -18.23 5.25
CA ASP A 227 31.89 -17.81 4.02
C ASP A 227 31.07 -17.05 2.97
N LEU A 228 30.34 -16.03 3.44
CA LEU A 228 29.43 -15.20 2.66
C LEU A 228 30.06 -13.84 2.24
N ARG A 229 31.32 -13.57 2.62
CA ARG A 229 31.95 -12.26 2.42
C ARG A 229 32.33 -11.99 0.95
N GLU A 230 32.84 -13.00 0.24
CA GLU A 230 33.37 -12.79 -1.12
C GLU A 230 32.30 -12.89 -2.22
N ARG A 231 31.27 -13.73 -2.07
CA ARG A 231 30.19 -13.86 -3.09
C ARG A 231 29.04 -12.86 -2.93
N MET A 232 28.86 -12.23 -1.76
CA MET A 232 27.72 -11.30 -1.56
C MET A 232 28.00 -9.85 -1.90
N GLN A 233 29.27 -9.40 -1.91
CA GLN A 233 29.59 -8.04 -2.35
C GLN A 233 29.16 -7.80 -3.80
N GLU A 234 29.23 -8.82 -4.67
CA GLU A 234 28.75 -8.72 -6.05
C GLU A 234 27.22 -8.57 -6.16
N THR A 235 26.44 -9.16 -5.25
CA THR A 235 24.96 -9.14 -5.32
C THR A 235 24.31 -8.00 -4.52
N ASP A 236 25.06 -7.26 -3.70
CA ASP A 236 24.50 -6.20 -2.87
C ASP A 236 24.00 -5.00 -3.68
N THR A 237 24.62 -4.75 -4.83
CA THR A 237 24.18 -3.73 -5.79
C THR A 237 22.79 -4.07 -6.34
N ASP A 238 22.54 -5.33 -6.71
CA ASP A 238 21.24 -5.77 -7.24
C ASP A 238 20.13 -5.59 -6.19
N ARG A 239 20.42 -5.94 -4.93
CA ARG A 239 19.46 -5.78 -3.82
C ARG A 239 19.15 -4.32 -3.55
N ALA A 240 20.17 -3.45 -3.58
CA ALA A 240 19.98 -2.01 -3.44
C ALA A 240 19.08 -1.45 -4.55
N LEU A 241 19.30 -1.88 -5.81
CA LEU A 241 18.48 -1.47 -6.95
C LEU A 241 17.03 -1.93 -6.84
N ILE A 242 16.77 -3.13 -6.30
CA ILE A 242 15.41 -3.61 -6.01
C ILE A 242 14.71 -2.66 -5.02
N PHE A 243 15.38 -2.25 -3.94
CA PHE A 243 14.79 -1.31 -2.98
C PHE A 243 14.57 0.08 -3.56
N VAL A 244 15.47 0.57 -4.42
CA VAL A 244 15.24 1.82 -5.18
C VAL A 244 14.03 1.68 -6.09
N ALA A 245 13.89 0.57 -6.81
CA ALA A 245 12.74 0.30 -7.66
C ALA A 245 11.44 0.26 -6.83
N LEU A 246 11.43 -0.40 -5.67
CA LEU A 246 10.28 -0.41 -4.75
C LEU A 246 9.94 0.99 -4.21
N ALA A 247 10.95 1.85 -3.96
CA ALA A 247 10.73 3.24 -3.59
C ALA A 247 9.99 3.99 -4.70
N VAL A 248 10.48 3.89 -5.94
CA VAL A 248 9.86 4.51 -7.12
C VAL A 248 8.44 3.97 -7.33
N THR A 249 8.25 2.65 -7.28
CA THR A 249 6.93 2.01 -7.40
C THR A 249 5.96 2.52 -6.35
N THR A 250 6.39 2.61 -5.08
CA THR A 250 5.57 3.14 -3.99
C THR A 250 5.16 4.59 -4.25
N GLY A 251 6.09 5.41 -4.74
CA GLY A 251 5.82 6.78 -5.10
C GLY A 251 4.81 6.95 -6.22
N VAL A 252 5.02 6.24 -7.33
CA VAL A 252 4.12 6.24 -8.48
C VAL A 252 2.76 5.71 -8.07
N PHE A 253 2.70 4.64 -7.28
CA PHE A 253 1.46 4.05 -6.78
C PHE A 253 0.61 5.05 -5.98
N LEU A 254 1.25 5.86 -5.12
CA LEU A 254 0.56 6.88 -4.34
C LEU A 254 0.18 8.12 -5.16
N ARG A 255 0.90 8.39 -6.27
CA ARG A 255 0.63 9.51 -7.19
C ARG A 255 -0.48 9.22 -8.20
N VAL A 256 -0.59 7.98 -8.64
CA VAL A 256 -1.57 7.56 -9.66
C VAL A 256 -2.97 7.56 -9.04
N GLY A 257 -3.95 8.15 -9.73
CA GLY A 257 -5.37 8.11 -9.33
C GLY A 257 -6.07 6.80 -9.71
N PRO A 258 -6.02 6.37 -10.99
CA PRO A 258 -6.80 5.22 -11.47
C PRO A 258 -6.41 3.90 -10.81
N ARG A 259 -7.42 3.19 -10.27
CA ARG A 259 -7.23 1.88 -9.60
C ARG A 259 -6.64 0.81 -10.52
N LEU A 260 -7.06 0.77 -11.78
CA LEU A 260 -6.54 -0.22 -12.75
C LEU A 260 -5.03 -0.06 -13.01
N ILE A 261 -4.54 1.18 -13.09
CA ILE A 261 -3.12 1.45 -13.29
C ILE A 261 -2.32 1.02 -12.05
N LYS A 262 -2.87 1.22 -10.83
CA LYS A 262 -2.24 0.72 -9.60
C LYS A 262 -2.10 -0.79 -9.59
N ILE A 263 -3.13 -1.52 -10.03
CA ILE A 263 -3.09 -2.98 -10.13
C ILE A 263 -2.01 -3.39 -11.13
N GLY A 264 -2.01 -2.81 -12.33
CA GLY A 264 -1.00 -3.08 -13.36
C GLY A 264 0.43 -2.77 -12.90
N LEU A 265 0.61 -1.69 -12.13
CA LEU A 265 1.89 -1.32 -11.55
C LEU A 265 2.37 -2.35 -10.52
N LEU A 266 1.49 -2.80 -9.62
CA LEU A 266 1.82 -3.83 -8.63
C LEU A 266 2.18 -5.15 -9.29
N THR A 267 1.39 -5.61 -10.27
CA THR A 267 1.66 -6.87 -10.97
C THR A 267 2.97 -6.82 -11.75
N LEU A 268 3.20 -5.74 -12.50
CA LEU A 268 4.44 -5.55 -13.25
C LEU A 268 5.67 -5.51 -12.34
N CYS A 269 5.63 -4.70 -11.28
CA CYS A 269 6.72 -4.60 -10.31
C CYS A 269 7.07 -5.97 -9.71
N THR A 270 6.04 -6.75 -9.36
CA THR A 270 6.22 -8.07 -8.75
C THR A 270 6.85 -9.06 -9.71
N VAL A 271 6.38 -9.10 -10.96
CA VAL A 271 6.96 -9.95 -12.00
C VAL A 271 8.43 -9.61 -12.23
N VAL A 272 8.75 -8.32 -12.38
CA VAL A 272 10.14 -7.86 -12.55
C VAL A 272 10.99 -8.26 -11.35
N MET A 273 10.48 -8.08 -10.13
CA MET A 273 11.22 -8.41 -8.92
C MET A 273 11.49 -9.92 -8.80
N VAL A 274 10.53 -10.77 -9.16
CA VAL A 274 10.71 -12.23 -9.19
C VAL A 274 11.74 -12.64 -10.25
N ILE A 275 11.72 -12.03 -11.44
CA ILE A 275 12.71 -12.30 -12.50
C ILE A 275 14.12 -11.98 -12.01
N ILE A 276 14.33 -10.78 -11.46
CA ILE A 276 15.63 -10.36 -10.94
C ILE A 276 16.08 -11.32 -9.83
N THR A 277 15.18 -11.63 -8.89
CA THR A 277 15.49 -12.54 -7.79
C THR A 277 15.87 -13.93 -8.29
N ALA A 278 15.15 -14.49 -9.26
CA ALA A 278 15.47 -15.80 -9.84
C ALA A 278 16.81 -15.79 -10.60
N ALA A 279 17.14 -14.69 -11.28
CA ALA A 279 18.41 -14.54 -11.99
C ALA A 279 19.61 -14.36 -11.05
N SER A 280 19.43 -13.73 -9.90
CA SER A 280 20.50 -13.50 -8.91
C SER A 280 20.75 -14.71 -7.99
N LEU A 281 19.91 -15.74 -8.03
CA LEU A 281 20.12 -16.95 -7.22
C LEU A 281 21.11 -17.90 -7.92
N PRO A 282 22.08 -18.49 -7.20
CA PRO A 282 23.07 -19.41 -7.75
C PRO A 282 22.49 -20.80 -8.11
N VAL A 283 21.16 -20.94 -8.07
CA VAL A 283 20.41 -22.15 -8.41
C VAL A 283 19.73 -21.93 -9.75
N ALA A 284 20.04 -22.79 -10.72
CA ALA A 284 19.38 -22.75 -12.02
C ALA A 284 17.92 -23.20 -11.89
N PHE A 285 16.99 -22.25 -11.76
CA PHE A 285 15.56 -22.53 -11.85
C PHE A 285 15.18 -22.79 -13.31
N ASN A 286 14.35 -23.82 -13.54
CA ASN A 286 13.74 -23.98 -14.85
C ASN A 286 12.68 -22.89 -15.08
N VAL A 287 12.35 -22.64 -16.36
CA VAL A 287 11.37 -21.60 -16.74
C VAL A 287 10.02 -21.82 -16.04
N LEU A 288 9.59 -23.07 -15.89
CA LEU A 288 8.35 -23.42 -15.19
C LEU A 288 8.34 -22.96 -13.73
N ALA A 289 9.43 -23.17 -12.98
CA ALA A 289 9.53 -22.74 -11.59
C ALA A 289 9.45 -21.22 -11.48
N VAL A 290 10.13 -20.47 -12.36
CA VAL A 290 10.08 -19.01 -12.37
C VAL A 290 8.65 -18.52 -12.67
N VAL A 291 7.96 -19.12 -13.65
CA VAL A 291 6.55 -18.80 -13.95
C VAL A 291 5.65 -19.09 -12.75
N LEU A 292 5.81 -20.23 -12.08
CA LEU A 292 5.03 -20.56 -10.89
C LEU A 292 5.31 -19.59 -9.74
N MET A 293 6.56 -19.14 -9.54
CA MET A 293 6.92 -18.12 -8.56
C MET A 293 6.27 -16.76 -8.86
N MET A 294 6.21 -16.36 -10.14
CA MET A 294 5.50 -15.14 -10.55
C MET A 294 4.01 -15.24 -10.24
N LEU A 295 3.37 -16.35 -10.65
CA LEU A 295 1.94 -16.58 -10.40
C LEU A 295 1.63 -16.60 -8.91
N ALA A 296 2.45 -17.29 -8.10
CA ALA A 296 2.28 -17.34 -6.66
C ALA A 296 2.45 -15.96 -6.00
N SER A 297 3.45 -15.18 -6.44
CA SER A 297 3.72 -13.84 -5.89
C SER A 297 2.61 -12.84 -6.25
N VAL A 298 2.13 -12.88 -7.50
CA VAL A 298 1.01 -12.05 -7.94
C VAL A 298 -0.29 -12.45 -7.23
N ALA A 299 -0.57 -13.74 -7.12
CA ALA A 299 -1.72 -14.25 -6.38
C ALA A 299 -1.68 -13.83 -4.90
N PHE A 300 -0.49 -13.90 -4.27
CA PHE A 300 -0.28 -13.45 -2.91
C PHE A 300 -0.58 -11.94 -2.75
N LEU A 301 -0.09 -11.09 -3.65
CA LEU A 301 -0.34 -9.66 -3.57
C LEU A 301 -1.79 -9.27 -3.86
N LEU A 302 -2.50 -10.03 -4.68
CA LEU A 302 -3.92 -9.82 -4.97
C LEU A 302 -4.83 -10.53 -3.97
N SER A 303 -4.29 -11.34 -3.05
CA SER A 303 -5.07 -12.03 -2.02
C SER A 303 -5.93 -11.10 -1.14
N PRO A 304 -5.52 -9.86 -0.81
CA PRO A 304 -6.40 -8.92 -0.10
C PRO A 304 -7.72 -8.63 -0.84
N ALA A 305 -7.71 -8.61 -2.18
CA ALA A 305 -8.91 -8.38 -2.98
C ALA A 305 -9.91 -9.54 -2.83
N LEU A 306 -9.42 -10.78 -2.80
CA LEU A 306 -10.25 -11.96 -2.55
C LEU A 306 -10.84 -11.96 -1.13
N VAL A 307 -10.08 -11.49 -0.14
CA VAL A 307 -10.57 -11.39 1.25
C VAL A 307 -11.63 -10.30 1.38
N GLU A 308 -11.44 -9.14 0.75
CA GLU A 308 -12.41 -8.04 0.78
C GLU A 308 -13.76 -8.45 0.16
N THR A 309 -13.74 -9.13 -0.99
CA THR A 309 -14.97 -9.62 -1.64
C THR A 309 -15.75 -10.58 -0.74
N GLN A 310 -15.07 -11.49 -0.03
CA GLN A 310 -15.71 -12.39 0.95
C GLN A 310 -16.28 -11.63 2.16
N LEU A 311 -15.56 -10.63 2.68
CA LEU A 311 -16.01 -9.82 3.81
C LEU A 311 -17.27 -9.01 3.47
N ASN A 312 -17.31 -8.43 2.26
CA ASN A 312 -18.48 -7.71 1.79
C ASN A 312 -19.66 -8.65 1.57
N HIS A 313 -19.44 -9.82 0.98
CA HIS A 313 -20.49 -10.83 0.80
C HIS A 313 -21.09 -11.30 2.15
N ARG A 314 -20.26 -11.52 3.18
CA ARG A 314 -20.73 -11.85 4.53
C ARG A 314 -21.52 -10.72 5.18
N ARG A 315 -21.13 -9.45 4.99
CA ARG A 315 -21.92 -8.30 5.49
C ARG A 315 -23.30 -8.23 4.84
N PHE A 316 -23.41 -8.52 3.55
CA PHE A 316 -24.70 -8.58 2.86
C PHE A 316 -25.62 -9.69 3.42
N LEU A 317 -25.06 -10.85 3.74
CA LEU A 317 -25.83 -11.99 4.27
C LEU A 317 -26.25 -11.84 5.75
N TYR A 318 -25.52 -11.04 6.53
CA TYR A 318 -25.79 -10.79 7.95
C TYR A 318 -26.45 -9.43 8.24
N SER A 319 -26.84 -8.68 7.21
CA SER A 319 -27.69 -7.51 7.41
C SER A 319 -29.06 -7.98 7.94
N PRO A 320 -29.51 -7.56 9.14
CA PRO A 320 -30.81 -7.96 9.69
C PRO A 320 -32.00 -7.46 8.85
N TYR A 321 -31.73 -6.60 7.86
CA TYR A 321 -32.67 -6.22 6.81
C TYR A 321 -32.35 -6.98 5.52
N GLY A 322 -32.70 -8.25 5.50
CA GLY A 322 -32.84 -9.00 4.26
C GLY A 322 -34.04 -8.47 3.47
N SER A 323 -33.80 -8.09 2.21
CA SER A 323 -34.72 -8.36 1.10
C SER A 323 -36.19 -7.97 1.31
N GLY A 324 -36.50 -6.67 1.17
CA GLY A 324 -37.89 -6.21 1.16
C GLY A 324 -38.08 -4.72 0.92
N GLY A 325 -37.27 -4.10 0.05
CA GLY A 325 -37.38 -2.67 -0.25
C GLY A 325 -37.48 -2.45 -1.73
N LYS A 326 -38.70 -2.18 -2.22
CA LYS A 326 -38.95 -1.62 -3.55
C LYS A 326 -37.94 -0.51 -3.83
N VAL A 327 -37.31 -0.58 -5.00
CA VAL A 327 -36.63 0.57 -5.61
C VAL A 327 -37.66 1.71 -5.61
N VAL A 328 -37.45 2.73 -4.77
CA VAL A 328 -38.37 3.85 -4.64
C VAL A 328 -38.13 4.81 -5.81
N THR A 329 -38.60 4.43 -7.00
CA THR A 329 -38.81 5.34 -8.13
C THR A 329 -39.96 6.28 -7.80
N HIS A 330 -39.67 7.39 -7.11
CA HIS A 330 -40.64 8.47 -6.89
C HIS A 330 -40.12 9.84 -7.35
N TRP A 331 -38.96 9.90 -8.01
CA TRP A 331 -38.37 11.15 -8.52
C TRP A 331 -38.70 11.46 -9.98
N PHE A 332 -39.52 10.66 -10.65
CA PHE A 332 -39.99 10.92 -12.03
C PHE A 332 -41.51 10.82 -12.14
N ALA A 333 -42.22 11.76 -11.52
CA ALA A 333 -43.58 12.13 -11.91
C ALA A 333 -43.95 13.45 -11.22
N ASN A 334 -43.69 14.57 -11.88
CA ASN A 334 -44.57 15.76 -11.93
C ASN A 334 -43.83 16.91 -12.63
N ALA A 335 -44.05 17.01 -13.93
CA ALA A 335 -43.98 18.26 -14.69
C ALA A 335 -44.83 18.05 -15.95
N THR A 336 -46.14 18.27 -15.80
CA THR A 336 -47.02 18.73 -16.88
C THR A 336 -47.22 20.21 -16.70
#